data_AF-A0A7W9FXZ2-F1
#
_entry.id   AF-A0A7W9FXZ2-F1
#
_cell.length_a   1.000
_cell.length_b   1.000
_cell.length_c   1.000
_cell.angle_alpha   90.00
_cell.angle_beta   90.00
_cell.angle_gamma   90.00
#
_symmetry.space_group_name_H-M   'P 1'
#
loop_
_entity.id
_entity.type
_entity.pdbx_description
1 polymer ?
#
loop_
_entity_poly.entity_id
_entity_poly.type
_entity_poly.pdbx_seq_one_letter_code
_entity_poly.pdbx_strand_id
1 'polypeptide(L)'
;MLPALILALTACQPRVSRWVDVENRTGETVTVKWLGDTIYDRQLPPGESVQIPVVSGGCLRNGAEDVIVAETASGRRFVFGPPACKGGKWTLPAR
;
A
#
# COMPACT_ATOMS: atom_id res chain seq x y z
N MET A 1 48.66 -26.44 6.52
CA MET A 1 47.23 -26.81 6.57
C MET A 1 46.48 -25.66 7.21
N LEU A 2 45.81 -24.81 6.42
CA LEU A 2 44.92 -23.76 6.93
C LEU A 2 43.48 -24.28 6.89
N PRO A 3 42.66 -24.07 7.93
CA PRO A 3 41.23 -23.90 7.75
C PRO A 3 40.88 -22.41 7.81
N ALA A 4 40.23 -21.97 6.74
CA ALA A 4 39.73 -20.64 6.50
C ALA A 4 38.78 -20.18 7.62
N LEU A 5 39.03 -18.96 8.12
CA LEU A 5 38.13 -18.23 8.99
C LEU A 5 36.96 -17.69 8.13
N ILE A 6 35.81 -18.35 8.20
CA ILE A 6 34.59 -17.91 7.49
C ILE A 6 34.05 -16.66 8.20
N LEU A 7 34.21 -15.50 7.56
CA LEU A 7 33.54 -14.25 7.92
C LEU A 7 32.03 -14.40 7.68
N ALA A 8 31.26 -14.61 8.74
CA ALA A 8 29.81 -14.53 8.68
C ALA A 8 29.39 -13.06 8.53
N LEU A 9 29.22 -12.61 7.29
CA LEU A 9 28.45 -11.40 6.97
C LEU A 9 27.00 -11.69 7.35
N THR A 10 26.58 -11.30 8.55
CA THR A 10 25.15 -11.27 8.90
C THR A 10 24.46 -10.36 7.91
N ALA A 11 23.71 -10.95 6.98
CA ALA A 11 22.96 -10.22 5.98
C ALA A 11 22.07 -9.18 6.67
N CYS A 12 22.34 -7.90 6.43
CA CYS A 12 21.31 -6.88 6.43
C CYS A 12 20.30 -7.26 5.35
N GLN A 13 19.40 -8.20 5.62
CA GLN A 13 18.25 -8.40 4.75
C GLN A 13 17.46 -7.09 4.82
N PRO A 14 17.32 -6.34 3.71
CA PRO A 14 16.56 -5.11 3.73
C PRO A 14 15.14 -5.48 4.20
N ARG A 15 14.66 -4.79 5.24
CA ARG A 15 13.27 -4.92 5.68
C ARG A 15 12.44 -4.64 4.43
N VAL A 16 11.78 -5.66 3.89
CA VAL A 16 10.93 -5.52 2.71
C VAL A 16 9.81 -4.59 3.14
N SER A 17 9.94 -3.33 2.82
CA SER A 17 9.01 -2.31 3.25
C SER A 17 7.72 -2.51 2.45
N ARG A 18 6.63 -2.67 3.20
CA ARG A 18 5.33 -3.13 2.68
C ARG A 18 4.47 -1.90 2.51
N TRP A 19 4.39 -1.37 1.30
CA TRP A 19 3.55 -0.23 0.98
C TRP A 19 2.60 -0.54 -0.18
N VAL A 20 1.56 0.27 -0.29
CA VAL A 20 0.72 0.40 -1.49
C VAL A 20 0.91 1.82 -2.03
N ASP A 21 1.31 1.93 -3.29
CA ASP A 21 1.39 3.21 -4.00
C ASP A 21 0.04 3.50 -4.64
N VAL A 22 -0.67 4.51 -4.12
CA VAL A 22 -1.96 4.96 -4.68
C VAL A 22 -1.72 6.21 -5.51
N GLU A 23 -2.06 6.17 -6.79
CA GLU A 23 -1.93 7.29 -7.73
C GLU A 23 -3.32 7.76 -8.18
N ASN A 24 -3.62 9.04 -8.00
CA ASN A 24 -4.91 9.61 -8.40
C ASN A 24 -4.85 10.20 -9.82
N ARG A 25 -5.41 9.51 -10.82
CA ARG A 25 -5.63 10.07 -12.17
C ARG A 25 -7.09 10.38 -12.47
N THR A 26 -7.95 10.47 -11.45
CA THR A 26 -9.40 10.64 -11.66
C THR A 26 -9.80 12.03 -12.15
N GLY A 27 -8.91 13.03 -12.04
CA GLY A 27 -9.21 14.44 -12.31
C GLY A 27 -9.92 15.15 -11.15
N GLU A 28 -10.23 14.45 -10.06
CA GLU A 28 -10.91 14.96 -8.88
C GLU A 28 -10.13 14.61 -7.61
N THR A 29 -10.33 15.34 -6.51
CA THR A 29 -9.80 14.92 -5.21
C THR A 29 -10.48 13.61 -4.79
N VAL A 30 -9.67 12.65 -4.34
CA VAL A 30 -10.15 11.38 -3.79
C VAL A 30 -9.85 11.31 -2.30
N THR A 31 -10.76 10.72 -1.54
CA THR A 31 -10.53 10.35 -0.15
C THR A 31 -10.16 8.88 -0.12
N VAL A 32 -8.94 8.58 0.32
CA VAL A 32 -8.41 7.22 0.44
C VAL A 32 -8.52 6.78 1.90
N LYS A 33 -9.19 5.65 2.12
CA LYS A 33 -9.46 5.08 3.44
C LYS A 33 -9.00 3.65 3.50
N TRP A 34 -8.49 3.23 4.65
CA TRP A 34 -8.28 1.83 4.93
C TRP A 34 -9.45 1.31 5.77
N LEU A 35 -10.30 0.47 5.17
CA LEU A 35 -11.33 -0.25 5.91
C LEU A 35 -10.64 -1.40 6.63
N GLY A 36 -10.70 -1.42 7.97
CA GLY A 36 -9.97 -2.35 8.85
C GLY A 36 -9.01 -1.64 9.81
N ASP A 37 -8.49 -0.48 9.40
CA ASP A 37 -7.70 0.43 10.23
C ASP A 37 -8.31 1.84 10.14
N THR A 38 -9.17 2.16 11.12
CA THR A 38 -9.91 3.43 11.16
C THR A 38 -9.02 4.66 11.25
N ILE A 39 -7.69 4.50 11.42
CA ILE A 39 -6.74 5.59 11.58
C ILE A 39 -6.26 6.13 10.21
N TYR A 40 -6.39 5.37 9.12
CA TYR A 40 -5.96 5.83 7.79
C TYR A 40 -7.12 6.43 6.99
N ASP A 41 -7.19 7.78 6.99
CA ASP A 41 -8.07 8.58 6.13
C ASP A 41 -7.26 9.76 5.56
N ARG A 42 -7.10 9.82 4.24
CA ARG A 42 -6.30 10.86 3.58
C ARG A 42 -6.93 11.34 2.28
N GLN A 43 -6.99 12.65 2.11
CA GLN A 43 -7.33 13.27 0.83
C GLN A 43 -6.11 13.29 -0.11
N LEU A 44 -6.34 12.95 -1.37
CA LEU A 44 -5.35 12.89 -2.43
C LEU A 44 -5.84 13.72 -3.63
N PRO A 45 -5.28 14.92 -3.87
CA PRO A 45 -5.59 15.75 -5.02
C PRO A 45 -5.34 15.06 -6.37
N PRO A 46 -5.89 15.60 -7.48
CA PRO A 46 -5.62 15.08 -8.83
C PRO A 46 -4.12 15.11 -9.17
N GLY A 47 -3.61 14.01 -9.71
CA GLY A 47 -2.21 13.87 -10.12
C GLY A 47 -1.25 13.51 -8.98
N GLU A 48 -1.71 13.51 -7.74
CA GLU A 48 -0.87 13.14 -6.60
C GLU A 48 -0.79 11.62 -6.40
N SER A 49 0.26 11.21 -5.68
CA SER A 49 0.46 9.84 -5.25
C SER A 49 0.82 9.78 -3.77
N VAL A 50 0.43 8.69 -3.10
CA VAL A 50 0.77 8.43 -1.70
C VAL A 50 1.19 6.98 -1.50
N GLN A 51 2.18 6.78 -0.64
CA GLN A 51 2.55 5.45 -0.16
C GLN A 51 1.86 5.16 1.16
N ILE A 52 1.07 4.09 1.20
CA ILE A 52 0.33 3.64 2.38
C ILE A 52 1.09 2.49 3.03
N PRO A 53 1.64 2.64 4.25
CA PRO A 53 2.42 1.59 4.90
C PRO A 53 1.50 0.49 5.44
N VAL A 54 1.77 -0.78 5.12
CA VAL A 54 0.98 -1.93 5.56
C VAL A 54 1.53 -2.45 6.90
N VAL A 55 0.88 -2.11 8.02
CA VAL A 55 1.48 -2.13 9.37
C VAL A 55 1.39 -3.45 10.17
N SER A 56 0.70 -4.52 9.75
CA SER A 56 0.70 -5.75 10.56
C SER A 56 0.76 -7.06 9.77
N GLY A 57 1.43 -8.08 10.34
CA GLY A 57 1.13 -9.51 10.18
C GLY A 57 1.26 -10.20 8.82
N GLY A 58 1.50 -9.47 7.74
CA GLY A 58 1.38 -9.96 6.37
C GLY A 58 0.12 -9.38 5.74
N CYS A 59 0.32 -8.71 4.61
CA CYS A 59 -0.63 -8.29 3.57
C CYS A 59 -2.12 -8.48 3.84
N LEU A 60 -2.92 -7.47 3.50
CA LEU A 60 -4.39 -7.43 3.58
C LEU A 60 -4.97 -8.84 3.85
N ARG A 61 -5.10 -9.20 5.13
CA ARG A 61 -5.38 -10.59 5.51
C ARG A 61 -6.82 -10.85 5.09
N ASN A 62 -7.03 -11.95 4.34
CA ASN A 62 -8.31 -12.36 3.78
C ASN A 62 -9.51 -11.97 4.67
N GLY A 63 -10.32 -11.06 4.13
CA GLY A 63 -11.53 -10.55 4.74
C GLY A 63 -12.03 -9.36 3.92
N ALA A 64 -13.35 -9.21 3.80
CA ALA A 64 -13.94 -8.03 3.16
C ALA A 64 -13.64 -6.71 3.91
N GLU A 65 -13.09 -6.83 5.12
CA GLU A 65 -12.84 -5.77 6.09
C GLU A 65 -11.39 -5.27 6.11
N ASP A 66 -10.51 -5.76 5.22
CA ASP A 66 -9.11 -5.31 5.12
C ASP A 66 -8.83 -4.86 3.68
N VAL A 67 -9.44 -3.73 3.28
CA VAL A 67 -9.39 -3.19 1.91
C VAL A 67 -9.15 -1.70 1.92
N ILE A 68 -8.46 -1.20 0.88
CA ILE A 68 -8.28 0.23 0.67
C ILE A 68 -9.40 0.70 -0.27
N VAL A 69 -10.08 1.77 0.12
CA VAL A 69 -11.14 2.38 -0.68
C VAL A 69 -10.74 3.79 -1.04
N ALA A 70 -10.97 4.17 -2.29
CA ALA A 70 -10.84 5.55 -2.75
C ALA A 70 -12.20 6.04 -3.24
N GLU A 71 -12.64 7.18 -2.74
CA GLU A 71 -13.91 7.80 -3.14
C GLU A 71 -13.66 9.20 -3.70
N THR A 72 -14.11 9.47 -4.93
CA THR A 72 -14.02 10.82 -5.53
C THR A 72 -15.04 11.75 -4.90
N ALA A 73 -14.83 13.07 -5.02
CA ALA A 73 -15.81 14.07 -4.62
C ALA A 73 -17.19 13.90 -5.31
N SER A 74 -17.21 13.36 -6.54
CA SER A 74 -18.44 13.01 -7.26
C SER A 74 -19.11 11.70 -6.81
N GLY A 75 -18.55 10.99 -5.83
CA GLY A 75 -19.14 9.76 -5.26
C GLY A 75 -18.77 8.48 -6.02
N ARG A 76 -17.77 8.51 -6.92
CA ARG A 76 -17.24 7.27 -7.53
C ARG A 76 -16.39 6.55 -6.51
N ARG A 77 -16.63 5.26 -6.32
CA ARG A 77 -15.93 4.42 -5.35
C ARG A 77 -15.06 3.38 -6.06
N PHE A 78 -13.81 3.28 -5.63
CA PHE A 78 -12.86 2.27 -6.07
C PHE A 78 -12.40 1.44 -4.87
N VAL A 79 -12.18 0.14 -5.08
CA VAL A 79 -11.74 -0.77 -4.03
C VAL A 79 -10.47 -1.46 -4.48
N PHE A 80 -9.44 -1.40 -3.65
CA PHE A 80 -8.22 -2.18 -3.77
C PHE A 80 -8.29 -3.32 -2.75
N GLY A 81 -8.57 -4.53 -3.27
CA GLY A 81 -8.74 -5.74 -2.47
C GLY A 81 -7.44 -6.56 -2.33
N PRO A 82 -7.48 -7.67 -1.57
CA PRO A 82 -6.33 -8.53 -1.34
C PRO A 82 -5.73 -9.14 -2.61
N PRO A 83 -4.42 -9.52 -2.62
CA PRO A 83 -3.41 -9.27 -1.60
C PRO A 83 -2.53 -8.08 -1.97
N ALA A 84 -2.58 -6.99 -1.17
CA ALA A 84 -1.58 -5.93 -1.22
C ALA A 84 -0.24 -6.38 -0.58
N CYS A 85 0.22 -7.55 -0.98
CA CYS A 85 1.54 -8.06 -0.67
C CYS A 85 2.54 -7.47 -1.68
N LYS A 86 3.57 -6.77 -1.19
CA LYS A 86 4.75 -6.33 -1.95
C LYS A 86 4.48 -5.14 -2.89
N GLY A 87 4.59 -3.92 -2.38
CA GLY A 87 4.78 -2.72 -3.22
C GLY A 87 3.77 -2.58 -4.36
N GLY A 88 2.49 -2.86 -4.09
CA GLY A 88 1.45 -2.83 -5.11
C GLY A 88 1.21 -1.39 -5.56
N LYS A 89 1.13 -1.17 -6.88
CA LYS A 89 0.71 0.11 -7.44
C LYS A 89 -0.76 0.06 -7.82
N TRP A 90 -1.54 1.01 -7.32
CA TRP A 90 -2.94 1.21 -7.63
C TRP A 90 -3.14 2.59 -8.27
N THR A 91 -3.35 2.61 -9.58
CA THR A 91 -3.70 3.82 -10.31
C THR A 91 -5.22 3.94 -10.42
N LEU A 92 -5.78 5.00 -9.85
CA LEU A 92 -7.20 5.34 -9.99
C LEU A 92 -7.42 5.97 -11.36
N PRO A 93 -8.20 5.35 -12.26
CA PRO A 93 -8.26 5.78 -13.65
C PRO A 93 -9.10 7.05 -13.83
N ALA A 94 -8.68 7.86 -14.81
CA ALA A 94 -9.55 8.85 -15.43
C ALA A 94 -10.82 8.17 -15.97
N ARG A 95 -11.89 8.94 -16.12
CA ARG A 95 -13.17 8.43 -16.63
C ARG A 95 -13.05 7.97 -18.09
#